data_AF-A0A015IWI7-F1
#
_entry.id   AF-A0A015IWI7-F1
#
_cell.length_a   1.000
_cell.length_b   1.000
_cell.length_c   1.000
_cell.angle_alpha   90.00
_cell.angle_beta   90.00
_cell.angle_gamma   90.00
#
_symmetry.space_group_name_H-M   'P 1'
#
loop_
_entity.id
_entity.type
_entity.pdbx_description
1 polymer ?
#
loop_
_entity_poly.entity_id
_entity_poly.type
_entity_poly.pdbx_seq_one_letter_code
_entity_poly.pdbx_strand_id
1 'polypeptide(L)'
;MAREGKRRAHILKPIDQCGNSTLTKRAMSIGKHILAEFNEKTQKLYNLEDVPALESICYSVNKKHTFNISYENEDKTKKKQKLESIVRALDEGNIPRDSYRRLCAIEYNLPREGEISKECININEIMVQLIPITIVDINTKSQVDESEGVDIDDESITQEVINAVGKGDYRNINNILYYLVPNLVQKGILNPDQPIINLRISGDG
;
A
#
# COMPACT_ATOMS: atom_id res chain seq x y z
N MET A 1 -63.57 6.14 8.07
CA MET A 1 -62.69 6.91 8.97
C MET A 1 -61.26 6.76 8.47
N ALA A 2 -60.71 7.82 7.87
CA ALA A 2 -59.33 7.83 7.39
C ALA A 2 -58.38 7.92 8.59
N ARG A 3 -57.46 6.95 8.73
CA ARG A 3 -56.39 7.02 9.74
C ARG A 3 -55.35 8.02 9.25
N GLU A 4 -55.44 9.24 9.77
CA GLU A 4 -54.44 10.28 9.57
C GLU A 4 -53.17 9.90 10.36
N GLY A 5 -52.27 9.17 9.69
CA GLY A 5 -50.98 8.79 10.25
C GLY A 5 -50.10 10.03 10.38
N LYS A 6 -50.12 10.68 11.56
CA LYS A 6 -49.13 11.70 11.93
C LYS A 6 -47.73 11.09 11.80
N ARG A 7 -47.04 11.41 10.71
CA ARG A 7 -45.60 11.16 10.57
C ARG A 7 -44.89 11.96 11.65
N ARG A 8 -44.49 11.31 12.75
CA ARG A 8 -43.60 11.93 13.74
C ARG A 8 -42.32 12.29 13.00
N ALA A 9 -41.97 13.59 12.99
CA ALA A 9 -40.68 14.04 12.47
C ALA A 9 -39.59 13.29 13.25
N HIS A 10 -38.85 12.42 12.56
CA HIS A 10 -37.79 11.66 13.19
C HIS A 10 -36.62 12.60 13.44
N ILE A 11 -36.46 13.04 14.69
CA ILE A 11 -35.32 13.86 15.10
C ILE A 11 -34.04 13.07 14.80
N LEU A 12 -33.10 13.72 14.10
CA LEU A 12 -31.81 13.11 13.81
C LEU A 12 -30.98 13.01 15.08
N LYS A 13 -30.45 11.82 15.36
CA LYS A 13 -29.52 11.63 16.47
C LYS A 13 -28.25 12.48 16.24
N PRO A 14 -27.65 13.03 17.31
CA PRO A 14 -26.32 13.62 17.28
C PRO A 14 -25.29 12.66 16.70
N ILE A 15 -24.27 13.21 16.06
CA ILE A 15 -23.28 12.42 15.33
C ILE A 15 -22.51 11.45 16.24
N ASP A 16 -22.18 11.86 17.46
CA ASP A 16 -21.48 11.03 18.46
C ASP A 16 -22.34 9.87 19.00
N GLN A 17 -23.63 9.82 18.66
CA GLN A 17 -24.57 8.75 19.03
C GLN A 17 -24.99 7.89 17.83
N CYS A 18 -24.37 8.12 16.66
CA CYS A 18 -24.70 7.42 15.43
C CYS A 18 -23.69 6.29 15.16
N GLY A 19 -24.19 5.14 14.72
CA GLY A 19 -23.33 4.08 14.18
C GLY A 19 -22.81 4.43 12.77
N ASN A 20 -21.71 3.79 12.37
CA ASN A 20 -21.05 4.00 11.07
C ASN A 20 -22.00 3.89 9.87
N SER A 21 -22.97 2.98 9.92
CA SER A 21 -23.97 2.82 8.85
C SER A 21 -24.85 4.06 8.67
N THR A 22 -25.20 4.73 9.77
CA THR A 22 -25.98 5.97 9.74
C THR A 22 -25.13 7.14 9.24
N LEU A 23 -23.88 7.24 9.70
CA LEU A 23 -22.93 8.24 9.24
C LEU A 23 -22.69 8.13 7.73
N THR A 24 -22.48 6.91 7.25
CA THR A 24 -22.29 6.60 5.82
C THR A 24 -23.50 7.03 5.00
N LYS A 25 -24.72 6.68 5.43
CA LYS A 25 -25.95 7.09 4.73
C LYS A 25 -26.09 8.61 4.66
N ARG A 26 -25.79 9.32 5.74
CA ARG A 26 -25.82 10.80 5.78
C ARG A 26 -24.80 11.39 4.80
N ALA A 27 -23.56 10.88 4.82
CA ALA A 27 -22.51 11.31 3.90
C ALA A 27 -22.87 11.06 2.44
N MET A 28 -23.35 9.85 2.11
CA MET A 28 -23.83 9.54 0.75
C MET A 28 -24.98 10.44 0.31
N SER A 29 -25.89 10.81 1.23
CA SER A 29 -26.98 11.74 0.91
C SER A 29 -26.45 13.12 0.53
N ILE A 30 -25.52 13.66 1.33
CA ILE A 30 -24.85 14.94 1.03
C ILE A 30 -24.13 14.85 -0.31
N GLY A 31 -23.36 13.78 -0.53
CA GLY A 31 -22.63 13.59 -1.77
C GLY A 31 -23.52 13.55 -3.00
N LYS A 32 -24.67 12.87 -2.94
CA LYS A 32 -25.63 12.85 -4.04
C LYS A 32 -26.21 14.23 -4.34
N HIS A 33 -26.55 14.99 -3.30
CA HIS A 33 -27.11 16.33 -3.48
C HIS A 33 -26.10 17.29 -4.10
N ILE A 34 -24.86 17.33 -3.59
CA ILE A 34 -23.82 18.22 -4.11
C ILE A 34 -23.47 17.87 -5.56
N LEU A 35 -23.39 16.57 -5.91
CA LEU A 35 -23.12 16.16 -7.29
C LEU A 35 -24.22 16.61 -8.25
N ALA A 36 -25.48 16.49 -7.84
CA ALA A 36 -26.62 16.93 -8.66
C ALA A 36 -26.58 18.45 -8.88
N GLU A 37 -26.31 19.21 -7.82
CA GLU A 37 -26.20 20.67 -7.92
C GLU A 37 -25.00 21.11 -8.78
N PHE A 38 -23.84 20.45 -8.60
CA PHE A 38 -22.66 20.69 -9.44
C PHE A 38 -22.99 20.51 -10.92
N ASN A 39 -23.59 19.38 -11.30
CA ASN A 39 -23.95 19.07 -12.68
C ASN A 39 -24.99 20.06 -13.26
N GLU A 40 -25.91 20.57 -12.45
CA GLU A 40 -26.88 21.58 -12.91
C GLU A 40 -26.21 22.93 -13.14
N LYS A 41 -25.28 23.32 -12.27
CA LYS A 41 -24.59 24.61 -12.34
C LYS A 41 -23.54 24.65 -13.44
N THR A 42 -22.82 23.56 -13.67
CA THR A 42 -21.76 23.51 -14.68
C THR A 42 -22.28 23.79 -16.08
N GLN A 43 -23.46 23.27 -16.43
CA GLN A 43 -24.12 23.53 -17.71
C GLN A 43 -24.40 25.02 -17.98
N LYS A 44 -24.52 25.84 -16.92
CA LYS A 44 -24.82 27.28 -17.01
C LYS A 44 -23.57 28.15 -16.89
N LEU A 45 -22.48 27.61 -16.33
CA LEU A 45 -21.30 28.37 -15.95
C LEU A 45 -20.07 28.09 -16.83
N TYR A 46 -20.03 26.93 -17.49
CA TYR A 46 -18.93 26.52 -18.35
C TYR A 46 -19.37 26.45 -19.82
N ASN A 47 -18.39 26.51 -20.73
CA ASN A 47 -18.65 26.25 -22.14
C ASN A 47 -19.02 24.77 -22.35
N LEU A 48 -19.72 24.45 -23.45
CA LEU A 48 -20.02 23.07 -23.85
C LEU A 48 -18.77 22.26 -24.21
N GLU A 49 -17.67 22.92 -24.58
CA GLU A 49 -16.38 22.28 -24.85
C GLU A 49 -15.60 21.95 -23.56
N ASP A 50 -15.90 22.65 -22.46
CA ASP A 50 -15.29 22.37 -21.17
C ASP A 50 -15.98 21.18 -20.49
N VAL A 51 -15.19 20.27 -19.91
CA VAL A 51 -15.70 19.09 -19.21
C VAL A 51 -15.37 19.18 -17.71
N PRO A 52 -16.08 20.04 -16.95
CA PRO A 52 -15.85 20.16 -15.51
C PRO A 52 -16.26 18.86 -14.80
N ALA A 53 -15.42 18.40 -13.88
CA ALA A 53 -15.65 17.21 -13.08
C ALA A 53 -15.54 17.53 -11.59
N LEU A 54 -16.48 17.02 -10.79
CA LEU A 54 -16.40 17.05 -9.34
C LEU A 54 -15.64 15.80 -8.89
N GLU A 55 -14.38 15.94 -8.51
CA GLU A 55 -13.52 14.80 -8.15
C GLU A 55 -13.82 14.27 -6.75
N SER A 56 -13.89 15.16 -5.75
CA SER A 56 -14.20 14.80 -4.37
C SER A 56 -14.82 15.95 -3.58
N ILE A 57 -15.42 15.62 -2.44
CA ILE A 57 -15.80 16.58 -1.40
C ILE A 57 -15.25 16.15 -0.05
N CYS A 58 -14.69 17.12 0.68
CA CYS A 58 -14.22 16.93 2.04
C CYS A 58 -14.91 17.92 2.97
N TYR A 59 -15.50 17.41 4.06
CA TYR A 59 -16.13 18.24 5.08
C TYR A 59 -16.03 17.58 6.45
N SER A 60 -16.16 18.37 7.52
CA SER A 60 -16.18 17.84 8.89
C SER A 60 -17.40 18.31 9.67
N VAL A 61 -17.84 17.48 10.60
CA VAL A 61 -18.86 17.83 11.59
C VAL A 61 -18.19 17.90 12.96
N ASN A 62 -18.39 19.02 13.65
CA ASN A 62 -17.79 19.33 14.95
C ASN A 62 -16.24 19.25 14.96
N LYS A 63 -15.59 19.41 13.79
CA LYS A 63 -14.14 19.23 13.59
C LYS A 63 -13.58 17.87 14.04
N LYS A 64 -14.45 16.90 14.30
CA LYS A 64 -14.11 15.58 14.83
C LYS A 64 -14.39 14.46 13.83
N HIS A 65 -15.49 14.58 13.10
CA HIS A 65 -15.91 13.59 12.13
C HIS A 65 -15.69 14.15 10.73
N THR A 66 -14.58 13.75 10.10
CA THR A 66 -14.24 14.14 8.73
C THR A 66 -14.79 13.11 7.74
N PHE A 67 -15.45 13.60 6.71
CA PHE A 67 -15.99 12.82 5.61
C PHE A 67 -15.29 13.23 4.33
N ASN A 68 -14.75 12.25 3.62
CA ASN A 68 -14.25 12.41 2.26
C ASN A 68 -15.11 11.53 1.34
N ILE A 69 -15.69 12.11 0.31
CA ILE A 69 -16.49 11.40 -0.70
C ILE A 69 -15.80 11.65 -2.03
N SER A 70 -15.25 10.60 -2.62
CA SER A 70 -14.73 10.61 -3.98
C SER A 70 -15.84 10.24 -4.96
N TYR A 71 -15.92 10.96 -6.07
CA TYR A 71 -16.81 10.66 -7.21
C TYR A 71 -16.04 10.09 -8.40
N GLU A 72 -14.71 10.07 -8.34
CA GLU A 72 -13.93 9.38 -9.35
C GLU A 72 -14.31 7.90 -9.34
N ASN A 73 -14.77 7.40 -10.50
CA ASN A 73 -14.55 6.01 -10.84
C ASN A 73 -13.05 5.86 -11.06
N GLU A 74 -12.29 5.68 -9.97
CA GLU A 74 -10.86 5.40 -10.09
C GLU A 74 -10.69 4.23 -11.05
N ASP A 75 -10.12 4.51 -12.23
CA ASP A 75 -9.66 3.48 -13.14
C ASP A 75 -8.77 2.55 -12.31
N LYS A 76 -9.13 1.26 -12.24
CA LYS A 76 -8.40 0.27 -11.45
C LYS A 76 -6.90 0.31 -11.78
N THR A 77 -6.57 0.61 -13.03
CA THR A 77 -5.20 0.79 -13.52
C THR A 77 -4.53 2.01 -12.87
N LYS A 78 -5.19 3.17 -12.88
CA LYS A 78 -4.67 4.40 -12.23
C LYS A 78 -4.55 4.23 -10.72
N LYS A 79 -5.52 3.56 -10.07
CA LYS A 79 -5.45 3.25 -8.65
C LYS A 79 -4.22 2.39 -8.35
N LYS A 80 -4.01 1.34 -9.13
CA LYS A 80 -2.84 0.47 -8.98
C LYS A 80 -1.53 1.25 -9.18
N GLN A 81 -1.42 2.03 -10.26
CA GLN A 81 -0.25 2.87 -10.53
C GLN A 81 0.03 3.86 -9.39
N LYS A 82 -1.01 4.44 -8.78
CA LYS A 82 -0.88 5.31 -7.60
C LYS A 82 -0.30 4.57 -6.40
N LEU A 83 -0.81 3.36 -6.10
CA LEU A 83 -0.28 2.52 -5.02
C LEU A 83 1.17 2.12 -5.27
N GLU A 84 1.49 1.59 -6.46
CA GLU A 84 2.84 1.19 -6.87
C GLU A 84 3.83 2.37 -6.79
N SER A 85 3.42 3.57 -7.21
CA SER A 85 4.25 4.79 -7.13
C SER A 85 4.54 5.20 -5.69
N ILE A 86 3.57 5.05 -4.78
CA ILE A 86 3.76 5.35 -3.36
C ILE A 86 4.69 4.32 -2.73
N VAL A 87 4.46 3.02 -2.96
CA VAL A 87 5.35 1.94 -2.48
C VAL A 87 6.79 2.25 -2.88
N ARG A 88 7.00 2.56 -4.16
CA ARG A 88 8.33 2.92 -4.67
C ARG A 88 8.93 4.13 -3.96
N ALA A 89 8.16 5.19 -3.75
CA ALA A 89 8.66 6.39 -3.05
C ALA A 89 9.00 6.11 -1.58
N LEU A 90 8.25 5.22 -0.91
CA LEU A 90 8.56 4.78 0.45
C LEU A 90 9.88 4.00 0.50
N ASP A 91 10.08 3.08 -0.45
CA ASP A 91 11.30 2.27 -0.55
C ASP A 91 12.53 3.13 -0.89
N GLU A 92 12.43 3.99 -1.93
CA GLU A 92 13.52 4.90 -2.32
C GLU A 92 13.87 5.89 -1.19
N GLY A 93 12.88 6.30 -0.40
CA GLY A 93 13.04 7.21 0.73
C GLY A 93 13.38 6.54 2.06
N ASN A 94 13.46 5.20 2.13
CA ASN A 94 13.55 4.44 3.37
C ASN A 94 12.53 4.88 4.44
N ILE A 95 11.29 5.18 4.03
CA ILE A 95 10.26 5.73 4.91
C ILE A 95 9.63 4.60 5.72
N PRO A 96 9.73 4.61 7.06
CA PRO A 96 9.12 3.59 7.88
C PRO A 96 7.60 3.60 7.77
N ARG A 97 7.01 2.41 7.86
CA ARG A 97 5.55 2.20 7.88
C ARG A 97 4.81 3.12 8.85
N ASP A 98 5.35 3.31 10.05
CA ASP A 98 4.76 4.17 11.08
C ASP A 98 4.76 5.65 10.69
N SER A 99 5.80 6.10 10.00
CA SER A 99 5.88 7.47 9.47
C SER A 99 4.80 7.68 8.41
N TYR A 100 4.64 6.75 7.47
CA TYR A 100 3.57 6.83 6.47
C TYR A 100 2.16 6.77 7.10
N ARG A 101 1.97 5.95 8.12
CA ARG A 101 0.70 5.87 8.88
C ARG A 101 0.33 7.21 9.51
N ARG A 102 1.29 7.95 10.08
CA ARG A 102 1.06 9.30 10.62
C ARG A 102 0.68 10.30 9.54
N LEU A 103 1.30 10.23 8.36
CA LEU A 103 0.94 11.07 7.21
C LEU A 103 -0.51 10.82 6.77
N CYS A 104 -0.91 9.56 6.63
CA CYS A 104 -2.28 9.17 6.27
C CYS A 104 -3.33 9.63 7.29
N ALA A 105 -2.96 9.83 8.56
CA ALA A 105 -3.88 10.31 9.57
C ALA A 105 -4.27 11.79 9.35
N ILE A 106 -3.43 12.55 8.66
CA ILE A 106 -3.59 13.98 8.41
C ILE A 106 -4.09 14.23 6.97
N GLU A 107 -3.50 13.54 5.99
CA GLU A 107 -3.87 13.68 4.58
C GLU A 107 -4.88 12.59 4.17
N TYR A 108 -6.09 13.01 3.83
CA TYR A 108 -7.20 12.13 3.52
C TYR A 108 -7.21 11.65 2.06
N ASN A 109 -6.40 12.25 1.19
CA ASN A 109 -6.26 11.85 -0.21
C ASN A 109 -5.16 10.78 -0.43
N LEU A 110 -4.37 10.47 0.60
CA LEU A 110 -3.42 9.38 0.58
C LEU A 110 -4.11 8.02 0.78
N PRO A 111 -3.74 6.99 0.01
CA PRO A 111 -4.17 5.62 0.27
C PRO A 111 -3.79 5.21 1.67
N ARG A 112 -4.69 4.48 2.34
CA ARG A 112 -4.44 4.05 3.71
C ARG A 112 -3.25 3.09 3.76
N GLU A 113 -2.53 3.12 4.87
CA GLU A 113 -1.36 2.24 5.08
C GLU A 113 -1.68 0.77 4.78
N GLY A 114 -2.88 0.27 5.16
CA GLY A 114 -3.28 -1.10 4.85
C GLY A 114 -3.49 -1.40 3.36
N GLU A 115 -3.78 -0.40 2.50
CA GLU A 115 -3.80 -0.59 1.04
C GLU A 115 -2.38 -0.69 0.49
N ILE A 116 -1.46 0.15 0.99
CA ILE A 116 -0.04 0.12 0.63
C ILE A 116 0.60 -1.20 1.03
N SER A 117 0.34 -1.68 2.26
CA SER A 117 0.87 -2.96 2.74
C SER A 117 0.42 -4.14 1.88
N LYS A 118 -0.84 -4.15 1.41
CA LYS A 118 -1.31 -5.18 0.47
C LYS A 118 -0.57 -5.12 -0.86
N GLU A 119 -0.31 -3.92 -1.38
CA GLU A 119 0.43 -3.78 -2.62
C GLU A 119 1.90 -4.20 -2.45
N CYS A 120 2.53 -3.91 -1.31
CA CYS A 120 3.87 -4.43 -0.98
C CYS A 120 3.89 -5.97 -0.99
N ILE A 121 2.87 -6.62 -0.42
CA ILE A 121 2.75 -8.09 -0.45
C ILE A 121 2.60 -8.59 -1.89
N ASN A 122 1.71 -7.99 -2.68
CA ASN A 122 1.51 -8.35 -4.09
C ASN A 122 2.82 -8.24 -4.88
N ILE A 123 3.58 -7.15 -4.70
CA ILE A 123 4.88 -6.94 -5.34
C ILE A 123 5.85 -8.02 -4.89
N ASN A 124 5.90 -8.34 -3.59
CA ASN A 124 6.79 -9.38 -3.08
C ASN A 124 6.46 -10.77 -3.66
N GLU A 125 5.18 -11.11 -3.79
CA GLU A 125 4.73 -12.36 -4.43
C GLU A 125 5.17 -12.43 -5.90
N ILE A 126 5.00 -11.33 -6.65
CA ILE A 126 5.48 -11.22 -8.03
C ILE A 126 7.00 -11.39 -8.07
N MET A 127 7.74 -10.73 -7.17
CA MET A 127 9.20 -10.81 -7.10
C MET A 127 9.68 -12.23 -6.81
N VAL A 128 9.02 -12.96 -5.91
CA VAL A 128 9.31 -14.37 -5.63
C VAL A 128 9.08 -15.25 -6.85
N GLN A 129 8.07 -14.97 -7.68
CA GLN A 129 7.84 -15.70 -8.92
C GLN A 129 8.89 -15.38 -10.00
N LEU A 130 9.25 -14.11 -10.15
CA LEU A 130 10.18 -13.65 -11.20
C LEU A 130 11.65 -13.96 -10.87
N ILE A 131 12.03 -13.86 -9.60
CA ILE A 131 13.38 -14.12 -9.10
C ILE A 131 13.26 -14.97 -7.82
N PRO A 132 13.07 -16.30 -7.96
CA PRO A 132 12.87 -17.18 -6.82
C PRO A 132 14.01 -17.14 -5.81
N ILE A 133 13.63 -17.13 -4.53
CA ILE A 133 14.54 -17.47 -3.44
C ILE A 133 14.56 -18.99 -3.32
N THR A 134 15.74 -19.57 -3.33
CA THR A 134 15.96 -20.99 -3.04
C THR A 134 16.87 -21.12 -1.83
N ILE A 135 16.66 -22.13 -1.01
CA ILE A 135 17.52 -22.42 0.13
C ILE A 135 18.73 -23.20 -0.37
N VAL A 136 19.92 -22.81 0.04
CA VAL A 136 21.17 -23.54 -0.19
C VAL A 136 21.82 -23.89 1.14
N ASP A 137 22.37 -25.10 1.23
CA ASP A 137 23.19 -25.49 2.37
C ASP A 137 24.60 -24.89 2.22
N ILE A 138 24.85 -23.83 2.99
CA ILE A 138 26.16 -23.26 3.28
C ILE A 138 26.83 -24.20 4.29
N ASN A 139 27.83 -24.94 3.85
CA ASN A 139 28.52 -25.92 4.69
C ASN A 139 29.27 -25.23 5.84
N THR A 140 28.62 -25.03 6.99
CA THR A 140 29.15 -24.34 8.19
C THR A 140 29.77 -25.28 9.21
N LYS A 141 29.92 -26.56 8.90
CA LYS A 141 30.44 -27.63 9.78
C LYS A 141 31.81 -27.36 10.43
N SER A 142 32.49 -26.26 10.08
CA SER A 142 33.79 -25.86 10.61
C SER A 142 33.74 -24.72 11.64
N GLN A 143 32.56 -24.21 12.02
CA GLN A 143 32.44 -22.97 12.83
C GLN A 143 31.60 -23.08 14.11
N VAL A 144 31.02 -24.25 14.42
CA VAL A 144 30.29 -24.42 15.69
C VAL A 144 31.31 -24.88 16.73
N ASP A 145 31.70 -23.98 17.63
CA ASP A 145 32.52 -24.33 18.78
C ASP A 145 31.64 -25.14 19.76
N GLU A 146 31.79 -26.47 19.74
CA GLU A 146 31.01 -27.40 20.59
C GLU A 146 31.36 -27.25 22.09
N SER A 147 32.21 -26.29 22.46
CA SER A 147 32.63 -26.06 23.86
C SER A 147 31.68 -25.19 24.69
N GLU A 148 30.70 -24.52 24.07
CA GLU A 148 29.69 -23.73 24.80
C GLU A 148 28.56 -24.64 25.31
N GLY A 149 28.28 -24.58 26.61
CA GLY A 149 27.21 -25.34 27.24
C GLY A 149 25.85 -24.98 26.65
N VAL A 150 25.04 -25.99 26.32
CA VAL A 150 23.69 -25.81 25.77
C VAL A 150 22.75 -25.31 26.88
N ASP A 151 22.21 -24.11 26.74
CA ASP A 151 21.31 -23.45 27.71
C ASP A 151 19.81 -23.78 27.45
N ILE A 152 19.54 -24.67 26.49
CA ILE A 152 18.19 -25.08 26.04
C ILE A 152 18.07 -26.61 26.12
N ASP A 153 17.25 -27.11 27.04
CA ASP A 153 17.03 -28.55 27.29
C ASP A 153 16.03 -29.22 26.30
N ASP A 154 15.50 -28.47 25.32
CA ASP A 154 14.54 -28.99 24.34
C ASP A 154 15.25 -29.49 23.07
N GLU A 155 15.37 -30.82 22.96
CA GLU A 155 16.02 -31.51 21.85
C GLU A 155 15.37 -31.24 20.48
N SER A 156 14.08 -30.89 20.44
CA SER A 156 13.40 -30.51 19.19
C SER A 156 13.87 -29.14 18.70
N ILE A 157 14.04 -28.19 19.62
CA ILE A 157 14.47 -26.82 19.32
C ILE A 157 15.95 -26.82 18.94
N THR A 158 16.79 -27.55 19.68
CA THR A 158 18.22 -27.65 19.36
C THR A 158 18.44 -28.28 17.99
N GLN A 159 17.67 -29.34 17.65
CA GLN A 159 17.77 -29.97 16.33
C GLN A 159 17.26 -29.05 15.20
N GLU A 160 16.21 -28.26 15.41
CA GLU A 160 15.73 -27.28 14.42
C GLU A 160 16.77 -26.17 14.18
N VAL A 161 17.38 -25.63 15.24
CA VAL A 161 18.46 -24.65 15.14
C VAL A 161 19.67 -25.23 14.42
N ILE A 162 20.12 -26.44 14.78
CA ILE A 162 21.22 -27.14 14.10
C ILE A 162 20.90 -27.37 12.61
N ASN A 163 19.65 -27.71 12.29
CA ASN A 163 19.21 -27.91 10.91
C ASN A 163 19.06 -26.60 10.11
N ALA A 164 18.94 -25.46 10.79
CA ALA A 164 18.92 -24.12 10.19
C ALA A 164 20.33 -23.52 10.08
N VAL A 165 21.25 -23.90 10.97
CA VAL A 165 22.66 -23.53 10.92
C VAL A 165 23.26 -23.99 9.59
N GLY A 166 23.73 -23.03 8.81
CA GLY A 166 24.27 -23.29 7.48
C GLY A 166 23.23 -23.33 6.37
N LYS A 167 22.00 -22.84 6.55
CA LYS A 167 21.11 -22.55 5.42
C LYS A 167 21.17 -21.09 5.05
N GLY A 168 21.37 -20.84 3.75
CA GLY A 168 21.35 -19.51 3.17
C GLY A 168 20.21 -19.35 2.18
N ASP A 169 19.59 -18.18 2.19
CA ASP A 169 18.73 -17.77 1.10
C ASP A 169 19.60 -17.41 -0.11
N TYR A 170 19.27 -17.98 -1.27
CA TYR A 170 19.98 -17.77 -2.53
C TYR A 170 19.02 -17.27 -3.61
N ARG A 171 19.48 -16.27 -4.37
CA ARG A 171 18.87 -15.84 -5.63
C ARG A 171 19.91 -15.92 -6.74
N ASN A 172 19.50 -16.44 -7.89
CA ASN A 172 20.39 -16.55 -9.04
C ASN A 172 20.75 -15.15 -9.59
N ILE A 173 22.05 -14.84 -9.65
CA ILE A 173 22.56 -13.54 -10.10
C ILE A 173 22.14 -13.22 -11.54
N ASN A 174 22.07 -14.20 -12.44
CA ASN A 174 21.64 -13.98 -13.81
C ASN A 174 20.17 -13.54 -13.86
N ASN A 175 19.32 -14.13 -13.02
CA ASN A 175 17.91 -13.74 -12.93
C ASN A 175 17.79 -12.31 -12.40
N ILE A 176 18.60 -11.92 -11.41
CA ILE A 176 18.61 -10.54 -10.90
C ILE A 176 19.05 -9.56 -12.00
N LEU A 177 20.18 -9.83 -12.65
CA LEU A 177 20.73 -8.95 -13.69
C LEU A 177 19.80 -8.81 -14.89
N TYR A 178 19.06 -9.87 -15.25
CA TYR A 178 18.09 -9.84 -16.35
C TYR A 178 17.06 -8.71 -16.19
N TYR A 179 16.61 -8.42 -14.95
CA TYR A 179 15.66 -7.34 -14.68
C TYR A 179 16.34 -5.97 -14.46
N LEU A 180 17.55 -5.94 -13.91
CA LEU A 180 18.24 -4.68 -13.61
C LEU A 180 18.89 -4.03 -14.83
N VAL A 181 19.56 -4.82 -15.69
CA VAL A 181 20.38 -4.31 -16.80
C VAL A 181 19.59 -3.40 -17.75
N PRO A 182 18.38 -3.75 -18.23
CA PRO A 182 17.62 -2.88 -19.13
C PRO A 182 17.35 -1.50 -18.53
N ASN A 183 17.00 -1.44 -17.24
CA ASN A 183 16.73 -0.17 -16.56
C ASN A 183 18.00 0.67 -16.38
N LEU A 184 19.14 0.04 -16.07
CA LEU A 184 20.42 0.72 -15.90
C LEU A 184 20.96 1.28 -17.23
N VAL A 185 20.75 0.56 -18.35
CA VAL A 185 21.04 1.06 -19.70
C VAL A 185 20.14 2.24 -20.04
N GLN A 186 18.83 2.15 -19.78
CA GLN A 186 17.89 3.24 -20.01
C GLN A 186 18.26 4.51 -19.24
N LYS A 187 18.77 4.36 -18.02
CA LYS A 187 19.26 5.47 -17.18
C LYS A 187 20.63 6.01 -17.61
N GLY A 188 21.29 5.40 -18.59
CA GLY A 188 22.64 5.76 -19.02
C GLY A 188 23.74 5.38 -18.02
N ILE A 189 23.43 4.52 -17.03
CA ILE A 189 24.39 4.06 -16.03
C ILE A 189 25.28 2.96 -16.61
N LEU A 190 24.71 2.06 -17.42
CA LEU A 190 25.46 1.02 -18.13
C LEU A 190 25.58 1.36 -19.62
N ASN A 191 26.76 1.13 -20.19
CA ASN A 191 27.02 1.27 -21.62
C ASN A 191 26.76 -0.09 -22.32
N PRO A 192 25.79 -0.20 -23.24
CA PRO A 192 25.51 -1.45 -23.94
C PRO A 192 26.66 -1.92 -24.84
N ASP A 193 27.55 -1.00 -25.27
CA ASP A 193 28.72 -1.32 -26.10
C ASP A 193 29.89 -1.87 -25.27
N GLN A 194 29.78 -1.86 -23.93
CA GLN A 194 30.73 -2.46 -23.01
C GLN A 194 30.10 -3.67 -22.31
N PRO A 195 30.31 -4.91 -22.82
CA PRO A 195 29.58 -6.09 -22.36
C PRO A 195 30.07 -6.64 -21.00
N ILE A 196 30.96 -5.93 -20.30
CA ILE A 196 31.57 -6.36 -19.04
C ILE A 196 30.94 -5.57 -17.89
N ILE A 197 30.29 -6.27 -16.96
CA ILE A 197 29.73 -5.71 -15.73
C ILE A 197 30.57 -6.22 -14.54
N ASN A 198 31.19 -5.30 -13.81
CA ASN A 198 31.92 -5.62 -12.59
C ASN A 198 30.98 -5.48 -11.38
N LEU A 199 30.76 -6.58 -10.66
CA LEU A 199 29.91 -6.60 -9.47
C LEU A 199 30.77 -6.52 -8.20
N ARG A 200 30.39 -5.62 -7.28
CA ARG A 200 30.92 -5.61 -5.92
C ARG A 200 29.89 -6.21 -4.99
N ILE A 201 30.22 -7.32 -4.37
CA ILE A 201 29.43 -7.90 -3.28
C ILE A 201 29.93 -7.26 -1.98
N SER A 202 29.05 -6.56 -1.29
CA SER A 202 29.30 -6.02 0.04
C SER A 202 28.37 -6.71 1.02
N GLY A 203 28.92 -7.22 2.13
CA GLY A 203 28.13 -7.77 3.22
C GLY A 203 27.65 -6.67 4.15
N ASP A 204 26.38 -6.73 4.51
CA ASP A 204 25.79 -6.15 5.71
C ASP A 204 25.48 -7.21 6.78
N GLY A 205 26.02 -8.43 6.60
CA GLY A 205 26.02 -9.51 7.60
C GLY A 205 27.03 -9.26 8.72
#